data_AF-A0A6B2TET4-F1
#
_entry.id   AF-A0A6B2TET4-F1
#
_cell.length_a   1.000
_cell.length_b   1.000
_cell.length_c   1.000
_cell.angle_alpha   90.00
_cell.angle_beta   90.00
_cell.angle_gamma   90.00
#
_symmetry.space_group_name_H-M   'P 1'
#
loop_
_entity.id
_entity.type
_entity.pdbx_description
1 polymer ?
#
loop_
_entity_poly.entity_id
_entity_poly.type
_entity_poly.pdbx_seq_one_letter_code
_entity_poly.pdbx_strand_id
1 'polypeptide(L)'
;MRFLPALDRLLHSLDTEAGLHAEGRAAARSALVAALLKQQQMIRLLRDRPEIALNDIRAPIFVTGLPGSGAAMLHNALAEHPGLDAPTLAELHDPA
;
A
#
# COMPACT_ATOMS: atom_id res chain seq x y z
N MET A 1 -18.59 1.71 -0.37
CA MET A 1 -17.17 1.60 -0.73
C MET A 1 -16.64 2.97 -1.13
N ARG A 2 -15.97 3.68 -0.21
CA ARG A 2 -15.55 5.09 -0.38
C ARG A 2 -14.54 5.33 -1.53
N PHE A 3 -13.82 4.29 -1.96
CA PHE A 3 -12.75 4.40 -2.96
C PHE A 3 -13.24 4.33 -4.42
N LEU A 4 -14.47 3.89 -4.68
CA LEU A 4 -14.96 3.65 -6.06
C LEU A 4 -14.85 4.89 -6.97
N PRO A 5 -15.20 6.12 -6.53
CA PRO A 5 -15.06 7.29 -7.39
C PRO A 5 -13.60 7.60 -7.79
N ALA A 6 -12.65 7.36 -6.87
CA ALA A 6 -11.24 7.55 -7.16
C ALA A 6 -10.69 6.47 -8.11
N LEU A 7 -11.16 5.22 -7.95
CA LEU A 7 -10.81 4.13 -8.86
C LEU A 7 -11.35 4.37 -10.27
N ASP A 8 -12.60 4.82 -10.40
CA ASP A 8 -13.21 5.14 -11.69
C ASP A 8 -12.42 6.22 -12.44
N ARG A 9 -12.02 7.29 -11.72
CA ARG A 9 -11.17 8.33 -12.29
C ARG A 9 -9.79 7.81 -12.73
N LEU A 10 -9.17 6.94 -11.93
CA LEU A 10 -7.90 6.32 -12.29
C LEU A 10 -8.03 5.45 -13.55
N LEU A 11 -9.07 4.63 -13.64
CA LEU A 11 -9.33 3.80 -14.81
C LEU A 11 -9.55 4.65 -16.07
N HIS A 12 -10.33 5.73 -15.95
CA HIS A 12 -10.56 6.66 -17.04
C HIS A 12 -9.25 7.27 -17.56
N SER A 13 -8.38 7.76 -16.67
CA SER A 13 -7.08 8.32 -17.08
C SER A 13 -6.13 7.26 -17.64
N LEU A 14 -6.15 6.01 -17.16
CA LEU A 14 -5.38 4.92 -17.74
C LEU A 14 -5.83 4.58 -19.17
N ASP A 15 -7.12 4.69 -19.45
CA ASP A 15 -7.69 4.39 -20.77
C ASP A 15 -7.56 5.55 -21.76
N THR A 16 -7.60 6.80 -21.29
CA THR A 16 -7.72 7.99 -22.16
C THR A 16 -6.47 8.87 -22.22
N GLU A 17 -5.66 8.89 -21.16
CA GLU A 17 -4.54 9.83 -21.01
C GLU A 17 -3.17 9.12 -20.99
N ALA A 18 -3.09 7.90 -20.45
CA ALA A 18 -1.82 7.24 -20.15
C ALA A 18 -1.07 6.66 -21.37
N GLY A 19 -1.72 6.55 -22.54
CA GLY A 19 -1.07 6.06 -23.77
C GLY A 19 -0.49 4.65 -23.66
N LEU A 20 -1.13 3.76 -22.88
CA LEU A 20 -0.60 2.42 -22.60
C LEU A 20 -0.65 1.50 -23.82
N HIS A 21 0.47 0.80 -24.07
CA HIS A 21 0.51 -0.37 -24.94
C HIS A 21 -0.13 -1.59 -24.28
N ALA A 22 -0.37 -2.67 -25.03
CA ALA A 22 -1.06 -3.86 -24.54
C ALA A 22 -0.44 -4.44 -23.24
N GLU A 23 0.88 -4.51 -23.17
CA GLU A 23 1.60 -4.99 -21.98
C GLU A 23 1.43 -4.03 -20.79
N GLY A 24 1.51 -2.73 -21.02
CA GLY A 24 1.27 -1.71 -19.98
C GLY A 24 -0.14 -1.78 -19.41
N ARG A 25 -1.15 -2.01 -20.27
CA ARG A 25 -2.54 -2.22 -19.85
C ARG A 25 -2.68 -3.50 -19.02
N ALA A 26 -2.03 -4.59 -19.43
CA ALA A 26 -2.04 -5.84 -18.67
C ALA A 26 -1.38 -5.68 -17.29
N ALA A 27 -0.23 -4.99 -17.22
CA ALA A 27 0.48 -4.70 -15.98
C ALA A 27 -0.36 -3.81 -15.04
N ALA A 28 -0.95 -2.73 -15.55
CA ALA A 28 -1.83 -1.85 -14.77
C ALA A 28 -3.04 -2.61 -14.22
N ARG A 29 -3.69 -3.44 -15.04
CA ARG A 29 -4.80 -4.30 -14.59
C ARG A 29 -4.35 -5.25 -13.49
N SER A 30 -3.21 -5.91 -13.64
CA SER A 30 -2.66 -6.83 -12.64
C SER A 30 -2.43 -6.13 -11.29
N ALA A 31 -1.79 -4.95 -11.33
CA ALA A 31 -1.52 -4.16 -10.13
C ALA A 31 -2.80 -3.72 -9.41
N LEU A 32 -3.82 -3.27 -10.16
CA LEU A 32 -5.10 -2.85 -9.60
C LEU A 32 -5.87 -4.01 -8.97
N VAL A 33 -5.92 -5.16 -9.64
CA VAL A 33 -6.56 -6.37 -9.09
C VAL A 33 -5.84 -6.82 -7.82
N ALA A 34 -4.51 -6.85 -7.81
CA ALA A 34 -3.73 -7.20 -6.64
C ALA A 34 -4.02 -6.25 -5.45
N ALA A 35 -4.11 -4.94 -5.69
CA ALA A 35 -4.46 -3.96 -4.67
C ALA A 35 -5.87 -4.17 -4.08
N LEU A 36 -6.86 -4.48 -4.93
CA LEU A 36 -8.24 -4.75 -4.51
C LEU A 36 -8.36 -6.06 -3.71
N LEU A 37 -7.66 -7.11 -4.14
CA LEU A 37 -7.58 -8.37 -3.40
C LEU A 37 -6.98 -8.16 -2.02
N LYS A 38 -5.87 -7.40 -1.93
CA LYS A 38 -5.24 -7.05 -0.66
C LYS A 38 -6.15 -6.25 0.26
N GLN A 39 -6.90 -5.29 -0.29
CA GLN A 39 -7.91 -4.56 0.49
C GLN A 39 -8.98 -5.51 1.04
N GLN A 40 -9.45 -6.47 0.24
CA GLN A 40 -10.41 -7.47 0.70
C GLN A 40 -9.83 -8.39 1.78
N GLN A 41 -8.57 -8.82 1.64
CA GLN A 41 -7.86 -9.61 2.65
C GLN A 41 -7.77 -8.84 3.98
N MET A 42 -7.39 -7.57 3.95
CA MET A 42 -7.31 -6.72 5.16
C MET A 42 -8.67 -6.56 5.84
N ILE A 43 -9.75 -6.35 5.07
CA ILE A 43 -11.11 -6.28 5.63
C ILE A 43 -11.50 -7.59 6.31
N ARG A 44 -11.16 -8.74 5.70
CA ARG A 44 -11.42 -10.05 6.29
C ARG A 44 -10.60 -10.26 7.56
N LEU A 45 -9.31 -9.94 7.54
CA LEU A 45 -8.42 -10.03 8.69
C LEU A 45 -8.95 -9.23 9.88
N LEU A 46 -9.33 -7.96 9.67
CA LEU A 46 -9.87 -7.11 10.74
C LEU A 46 -11.23 -7.58 11.26
N ARG A 47 -12.05 -8.20 10.40
CA ARG A 47 -13.33 -8.80 10.80
C ARG A 47 -13.11 -10.06 11.63
N ASP A 48 -12.19 -10.91 11.19
CA ASP A 48 -11.92 -12.22 11.80
C ASP A 48 -11.07 -12.08 13.08
N ARG A 49 -10.31 -10.98 13.19
CA ARG A 49 -9.45 -10.61 14.33
C ARG A 49 -9.67 -9.15 14.77
N PRO A 50 -10.83 -8.83 15.37
CA PRO A 50 -11.14 -7.46 15.78
C PRO A 50 -10.18 -6.91 16.85
N GLU A 51 -9.45 -7.76 17.57
CA GLU A 51 -8.44 -7.37 18.54
C GLU A 51 -7.29 -6.55 17.92
N ILE A 52 -7.01 -6.72 16.62
CA ILE A 52 -5.98 -5.94 15.91
C ILE A 52 -6.32 -4.44 15.95
N ALA A 53 -7.61 -4.10 15.84
CA ALA A 53 -8.07 -2.71 15.87
C ALA A 53 -8.00 -2.07 17.27
N LEU A 54 -7.74 -2.86 18.32
CA LEU A 54 -7.59 -2.38 19.69
C LEU A 54 -6.13 -2.01 20.02
N ASN A 55 -5.17 -2.32 19.16
CA ASN A 55 -3.77 -1.98 19.36
C ASN A 55 -3.57 -0.45 19.30
N ASP A 56 -3.09 0.13 20.39
CA ASP A 56 -2.76 1.55 20.47
C ASP A 56 -1.38 1.82 19.86
N ILE A 57 -1.36 2.44 18.68
CA ILE A 57 -0.13 2.84 17.98
C ILE A 57 0.36 4.17 18.56
N ARG A 58 1.24 4.09 19.56
CA ARG A 58 1.81 5.25 20.24
C ARG A 58 3.05 5.77 19.52
N ALA A 59 3.09 7.09 19.30
CA ALA A 59 4.21 7.82 18.70
C ALA A 59 4.72 7.24 17.35
N PRO A 60 3.86 7.09 16.33
CA PRO A 60 4.30 6.62 15.02
C PRO A 60 5.26 7.62 14.36
N ILE A 61 6.27 7.10 13.67
CA ILE A 61 7.22 7.89 12.88
C ILE A 61 6.86 7.73 11.40
N PHE A 62 6.64 8.86 10.72
CA PHE A 62 6.40 8.88 9.28
C PHE A 62 7.60 9.51 8.57
N VAL A 63 8.24 8.75 7.68
CA VAL A 63 9.33 9.25 6.83
C VAL A 63 8.75 9.61 5.46
N THR A 64 8.84 10.88 5.09
CA THR A 64 8.34 11.38 3.80
C THR A 64 9.42 12.20 3.10
N GLY A 65 9.45 12.15 1.77
CA GLY A 65 10.38 12.93 0.96
C GLY A 65 10.20 12.70 -0.53
N LEU A 66 10.81 13.56 -1.33
CA LEU A 66 10.82 13.39 -2.79
C LEU A 66 11.75 12.23 -3.19
N PRO A 67 11.54 11.61 -4.37
CA PRO A 67 12.51 10.68 -4.93
C PRO A 67 13.92 11.30 -4.93
N GLY A 68 14.89 10.58 -4.35
CA GLY A 68 16.27 11.06 -4.23
C GLY A 68 16.61 11.88 -2.97
N SER A 69 15.65 12.20 -2.09
CA SER A 69 15.92 12.98 -0.87
C SER A 69 16.61 12.21 0.27
N GLY A 70 16.96 10.93 0.06
CA GLY A 70 17.47 10.04 1.10
C GLY A 70 16.42 9.45 2.03
N ALA A 71 15.12 9.69 1.81
CA ALA A 71 14.03 9.19 2.66
C ALA A 71 14.05 7.65 2.81
N ALA A 72 14.34 6.92 1.72
CA ALA A 72 14.46 5.45 1.78
C ALA A 72 15.64 4.99 2.66
N MET A 73 16.78 5.71 2.61
CA MET A 73 17.94 5.39 3.43
C MET A 73 17.64 5.62 4.92
N LEU A 74 16.97 6.73 5.25
CA LEU A 74 16.54 7.01 6.62
C LEU A 74 15.54 5.97 7.13
N HIS A 75 14.54 5.61 6.31
CA HIS A 75 13.58 4.56 6.67
C HIS A 75 14.28 3.24 7.00
N ASN A 76 15.22 2.81 6.15
CA ASN A 76 15.95 1.57 6.38
C ASN A 76 16.83 1.63 7.64
N ALA A 77 17.48 2.78 7.91
CA ALA A 77 18.27 2.94 9.13
C ALA A 77 17.41 2.88 10.41
N LEU A 78 16.19 3.42 10.37
CA LEU A 78 15.25 3.34 11.49
C LEU A 78 14.67 1.93 11.67
N ALA A 79 14.48 1.18 10.59
CA ALA A 79 14.00 -0.20 10.65
C ALA A 79 14.96 -1.16 11.36
N GLU A 80 16.26 -0.83 11.43
CA GLU A 80 17.27 -1.60 12.17
C GLU A 80 17.33 -1.23 13.67
N HIS A 81 16.60 -0.20 14.10
CA HIS A 81 16.64 0.26 15.48
C HIS A 81 15.81 -0.68 16.38
N PRO A 82 16.36 -1.25 17.47
CA PRO A 82 15.71 -2.30 18.26
C PRO A 82 14.45 -1.86 19.02
N GLY A 83 14.24 -0.55 19.14
CA GLY A 83 13.04 0.03 19.75
C GLY A 83 11.96 0.45 18.75
N LEU A 84 12.13 0.16 17.45
CA LEU A 84 11.20 0.50 16.40
C LEU A 84 10.83 -0.76 15.61
N ASP A 85 9.56 -0.84 15.21
CA ASP A 85 9.09 -1.85 14.25
C ASP A 85 8.74 -1.15 12.94
N ALA A 86 9.17 -1.74 11.82
CA ALA A 86 8.83 -1.31 10.48
C ALA A 86 8.31 -2.51 9.67
N PRO A 87 7.26 -2.33 8.85
CA PRO A 87 6.71 -3.42 8.07
C PRO A 87 7.72 -3.88 7.01
N THR A 88 7.95 -5.18 6.95
CA THR A 88 8.78 -5.80 5.92
C THR A 88 8.07 -5.75 4.58
N LEU A 89 8.86 -5.88 3.50
CA LEU A 89 8.30 -5.96 2.15
C LEU A 89 7.35 -7.17 2.01
N ALA A 90 7.64 -8.28 2.70
CA ALA A 90 6.80 -9.47 2.71
C ALA A 90 5.42 -9.17 3.35
N GLU A 91 5.40 -8.57 4.54
CA GLU A 91 4.15 -8.19 5.23
C GLU A 91 3.33 -7.16 4.44
N LEU A 92 4.01 -6.26 3.71
CA LEU A 92 3.32 -5.31 2.82
C LEU A 92 2.69 -6.00 1.61
N HIS A 93 3.30 -7.08 1.11
CA HIS A 93 2.75 -7.86 -0.01
C HIS A 93 1.65 -8.81 0.44
N ASP A 94 1.83 -9.48 1.57
CA ASP A 94 0.89 -10.43 2.16
C ASP A 94 0.74 -10.16 3.67
N PRO A 95 -0.34 -9.48 4.09
CA PRO A 95 -0.52 -9.07 5.48
C PRO A 95 -1.12 -10.16 6.39
N ALA A 96 -1.28 -11.40 5.91
CA ALA A 96 -1.99 -12.50 6.59
C ALA A 96 -1.05 -13.53 7.22
#